data_AF-A0A7R9ZHT4-F1
#
_entry.id   AF-A0A7R9ZHT4-F1
#
_cell.length_a   1.000
_cell.length_b   1.000
_cell.length_c   1.000
_cell.angle_alpha   90.00
_cell.angle_beta   90.00
_cell.angle_gamma   90.00
#
_symmetry.space_group_name_H-M   'P 1'
#
loop_
_entity.id
_entity.type
_entity.pdbx_description
1 polymer ?
#
loop_
_entity_poly.entity_id
_entity_poly.type
_entity_poly.pdbx_seq_one_letter_code
_entity_poly.pdbx_strand_id
1 'polypeptide(L)'
;EIPPRTCGMCMSENIWAYVVPLAFIITVATVLTAYIAWKARDIPCEFQESSWIYYGVFAHLQSWIVAVPVLVIVQPAHSSADATYLGRTMIMFTFSASMVILIIWPKIFVVLRKRIYGDNVGKRTSRSNLSL
;
A
#
# COMPACT_ATOMS: atom_id res chain seq x y z
N GLU A 1 16.73 38.84 -10.78
CA GLU A 1 16.62 37.58 -11.55
C GLU A 1 16.98 36.41 -10.65
N ILE A 2 16.18 35.34 -10.66
CA ILE A 2 16.44 34.14 -9.86
C ILE A 2 17.38 33.26 -10.69
N PRO A 3 18.53 32.80 -10.17
CA PRO A 3 19.48 32.00 -10.93
C PRO A 3 18.82 30.70 -11.41
N PRO A 4 19.11 30.23 -12.64
CA PRO A 4 18.61 28.96 -13.12
C PRO A 4 19.17 27.84 -12.25
N ARG A 5 18.29 27.11 -11.54
CA ARG A 5 18.69 25.90 -10.81
C ARG A 5 19.07 24.83 -11.83
N THR A 6 20.32 24.39 -11.80
CA THR A 6 20.78 23.23 -12.58
C THR A 6 20.24 21.96 -11.93
N CYS A 7 19.10 21.46 -12.40
CA CYS A 7 18.61 20.14 -12.02
C CYS A 7 19.33 19.07 -12.86
N GLY A 8 20.18 18.27 -12.22
CA GLY A 8 20.79 17.10 -12.86
C GLY A 8 19.72 16.05 -13.15
N MET A 9 19.42 15.80 -14.42
CA MET A 9 18.58 14.69 -14.86
C MET A 9 19.46 13.51 -15.26
N CYS A 10 19.26 12.35 -14.63
CA CYS A 10 19.89 11.12 -15.06
C CYS A 10 19.08 10.56 -16.23
N MET A 11 19.49 10.88 -17.46
CA MET A 11 18.97 10.24 -18.66
C MET A 11 20.01 9.26 -19.19
N SER A 12 19.58 8.01 -19.34
CA SER A 12 20.31 7.03 -20.14
C SER A 12 19.68 6.99 -21.52
N GLU A 13 20.51 6.99 -22.56
CA GLU A 13 20.10 6.90 -23.96
C GLU A 13 19.21 5.66 -24.22
N ASN A 14 19.39 4.60 -23.43
CA ASN A 14 18.64 3.35 -23.52
C ASN A 14 17.82 3.04 -22.26
N ILE A 15 17.19 4.05 -21.64
CA ILE A 15 16.38 3.87 -20.41
C ILE A 15 15.29 2.77 -20.56
N TRP A 16 14.70 2.66 -21.76
CA TRP A 16 13.67 1.66 -22.06
C TRP A 16 14.18 0.22 -21.94
N ALA A 17 15.44 -0.03 -22.27
CA ALA A 17 16.03 -1.36 -22.18
C ALA A 17 16.15 -1.85 -20.72
N TYR A 18 16.19 -0.94 -19.75
CA TYR A 18 16.25 -1.26 -18.32
C TYR A 18 14.86 -1.25 -17.66
N VAL A 19 14.00 -0.30 -18.05
CA VAL A 19 12.66 -0.17 -17.44
C VAL A 19 11.74 -1.33 -17.83
N VAL A 20 11.79 -1.77 -19.09
CA VAL A 20 10.93 -2.87 -19.58
C VAL A 20 11.15 -4.18 -18.83
N PRO A 21 12.38 -4.73 -18.70
CA PRO A 21 12.58 -5.99 -17.97
C PRO A 21 12.28 -5.83 -16.48
N LEU A 22 12.58 -4.67 -15.88
CA LEU A 22 12.26 -4.40 -14.48
C LEU A 22 10.74 -4.41 -14.24
N ALA A 23 9.98 -3.70 -15.08
CA ALA A 23 8.52 -3.67 -15.01
C ALA A 23 7.91 -5.05 -15.24
N PHE A 24 8.50 -5.84 -16.15
CA PHE A 24 8.07 -7.21 -16.41
C PHE A 24 8.22 -8.09 -15.16
N ILE A 25 9.39 -8.08 -14.51
CA ILE A 25 9.64 -8.86 -13.28
C ILE A 25 8.66 -8.47 -12.17
N ILE A 26 8.45 -7.17 -11.95
CA ILE A 26 7.53 -6.66 -10.92
C ILE A 26 6.09 -7.12 -11.22
N THR A 27 5.67 -7.05 -12.48
CA THR A 27 4.32 -7.44 -12.90
C THR A 27 4.10 -8.94 -12.72
N VAL A 28 5.05 -9.77 -13.14
CA VAL A 28 5.00 -11.24 -12.97
C VAL A 28 4.94 -11.60 -11.49
N ALA A 29 5.78 -10.99 -10.65
CA ALA A 29 5.75 -11.20 -9.21
C ALA A 29 4.38 -10.83 -8.61
N THR A 30 3.82 -9.69 -9.01
CA THR A 30 2.51 -9.22 -8.52
C THR A 30 1.37 -10.15 -8.93
N VAL A 31 1.36 -10.63 -10.18
CA VAL A 31 0.38 -11.59 -10.67
C VAL A 31 0.49 -12.92 -9.92
N LEU A 32 1.71 -13.40 -9.67
CA LEU A 32 1.92 -14.63 -8.91
C LEU A 32 1.42 -14.48 -7.47
N THR A 33 1.70 -13.34 -6.82
CA THR A 33 1.16 -13.03 -5.49
C THR A 33 -0.36 -13.02 -5.50
N ALA A 34 -0.98 -12.40 -6.51
CA ALA A 34 -2.45 -12.38 -6.64
C ALA A 34 -3.03 -13.78 -6.83
N TYR A 35 -2.38 -14.64 -7.62
CA TYR A 35 -2.78 -16.03 -7.83
C TYR A 35 -2.71 -16.85 -6.54
N ILE A 36 -1.60 -16.74 -5.80
CA ILE A 36 -1.43 -17.42 -4.52
C ILE A 36 -2.47 -16.92 -3.50
N ALA A 37 -2.71 -15.62 -3.45
CA ALA A 37 -3.72 -15.01 -2.57
C ALA A 37 -5.14 -15.47 -2.93
N TRP A 38 -5.46 -15.61 -4.22
CA TRP A 38 -6.74 -16.15 -4.67
C TRP A 38 -6.94 -17.59 -4.22
N LYS A 39 -5.93 -18.44 -4.40
CA LYS A 39 -5.98 -19.84 -3.95
C LYS A 39 -6.08 -19.96 -2.43
N ALA A 40 -5.42 -19.07 -1.69
CA ALA A 40 -5.46 -19.06 -0.23
C ALA A 40 -6.81 -18.58 0.35
N ARG A 41 -7.69 -17.98 -0.47
CA ARG A 41 -9.04 -17.56 -0.06
C ARG A 41 -9.99 -18.74 0.23
N ASP A 42 -9.75 -19.89 -0.40
CA ASP A 42 -10.62 -21.08 -0.31
C ASP A 42 -10.35 -21.95 0.94
N ILE A 43 -9.41 -21.52 1.80
CA ILE A 43 -9.03 -22.24 3.01
C ILE A 43 -9.93 -21.76 4.17
N PRO A 44 -10.53 -22.67 4.97
CA PRO A 44 -11.57 -22.35 5.95
C PRO A 44 -11.14 -21.33 7.03
N CYS A 45 -12.17 -20.70 7.62
CA CYS A 45 -12.27 -19.47 8.43
C CYS A 45 -11.17 -19.07 9.44
N GLU A 46 -10.18 -19.90 9.76
CA GLU A 46 -9.07 -19.51 10.63
C GLU A 46 -8.04 -18.61 9.94
N PHE A 47 -8.00 -18.60 8.59
CA PHE A 47 -7.11 -17.76 7.78
C PHE A 47 -7.82 -16.61 7.05
N GLN A 48 -8.84 -16.00 7.67
CA GLN A 48 -9.50 -14.80 7.11
C GLN A 48 -8.54 -13.61 6.86
N GLU A 49 -7.31 -13.66 7.38
CA GLU A 49 -6.22 -12.74 7.03
C GLU A 49 -5.90 -12.73 5.53
N SER A 50 -6.03 -13.89 4.84
CA SER A 50 -5.72 -14.03 3.41
C SER A 50 -6.62 -13.16 2.52
N SER A 51 -7.88 -12.97 2.90
CA SER A 51 -8.80 -12.10 2.16
C SER A 51 -8.36 -10.63 2.19
N TRP A 52 -7.83 -10.15 3.31
CA TRP A 52 -7.31 -8.78 3.43
C TRP A 52 -6.04 -8.58 2.60
N ILE A 53 -5.20 -9.59 2.51
CA ILE A 53 -4.01 -9.58 1.64
C ILE A 53 -4.43 -9.50 0.18
N TYR A 54 -5.44 -10.27 -0.25
CA TYR A 54 -5.98 -10.18 -1.61
C TYR A 54 -6.49 -8.77 -1.94
N TYR A 55 -7.27 -8.14 -1.05
CA TYR A 55 -7.70 -6.76 -1.24
C TYR A 55 -6.54 -5.76 -1.25
N GLY A 56 -5.51 -5.98 -0.44
CA GLY A 56 -4.28 -5.18 -0.43
C GLY A 56 -3.52 -5.25 -1.75
N VAL A 57 -3.36 -6.45 -2.32
CA VAL A 57 -2.72 -6.66 -3.63
C VAL A 57 -3.54 -6.02 -4.76
N PHE A 58 -4.87 -6.09 -4.69
CA PHE A 58 -5.74 -5.46 -5.68
C PHE A 58 -5.69 -3.93 -5.62
N ALA A 59 -5.72 -3.35 -4.42
CA ALA A 59 -5.53 -1.90 -4.22
C ALA A 59 -4.13 -1.44 -4.72
N HIS A 60 -3.12 -2.28 -4.53
CA HIS A 60 -1.77 -2.02 -5.04
C HIS A 60 -1.71 -2.00 -6.57
N LEU A 61 -2.39 -2.94 -7.25
CA LEU A 61 -2.51 -2.94 -8.71
C LEU A 61 -3.23 -1.68 -9.22
N GLN A 62 -4.31 -1.25 -8.55
CA GLN A 62 -4.99 0.01 -8.89
C GLN A 62 -4.08 1.23 -8.72
N SER A 63 -3.26 1.24 -7.67
CA SER A 63 -2.32 2.34 -7.43
C SER A 63 -1.28 2.48 -8.55
N TRP A 64 -0.84 1.38 -9.16
CA TRP A 64 0.02 1.42 -10.34
C TRP A 64 -0.67 2.03 -11.57
N ILE A 65 -1.94 1.69 -11.80
CA ILE A 65 -2.74 2.25 -12.91
C ILE A 65 -2.88 3.78 -12.77
N VAL A 66 -2.99 4.29 -11.54
CA VAL A 66 -3.08 5.75 -11.28
C VAL A 66 -1.70 6.41 -11.26
N ALA A 67 -0.67 5.75 -10.74
CA ALA A 67 0.67 6.33 -10.61
C ALA A 67 1.32 6.62 -11.98
N VAL A 68 1.14 5.73 -12.96
CA VAL A 68 1.71 5.89 -14.31
C VAL A 68 1.28 7.18 -15.00
N PRO A 69 -0.03 7.48 -15.18
CA PRO A 69 -0.46 8.72 -15.84
C PRO A 69 -0.08 9.96 -15.02
N VAL A 70 -0.10 9.90 -13.70
CA VAL A 70 0.35 11.02 -12.86
C VAL A 70 1.83 11.33 -13.10
N LEU A 71 2.68 10.31 -13.23
CA LEU A 71 4.10 10.49 -13.55
C LEU A 71 4.33 11.03 -14.97
N VAL A 72 3.43 10.74 -15.92
CA VAL A 72 3.47 11.28 -17.28
C VAL A 72 3.05 12.75 -17.30
N ILE A 73 2.04 13.13 -16.51
CA ILE A 73 1.57 14.52 -16.43
C ILE A 73 2.60 15.41 -15.71
N VAL A 74 3.22 14.89 -14.65
CA VAL A 74 4.20 15.59 -13.82
C VAL A 74 5.61 15.52 -14.45
N GLN A 75 5.70 15.47 -15.77
CA GLN A 75 6.98 15.50 -16.46
C GLN A 75 7.64 16.88 -16.32
N PRO A 76 8.97 16.93 -16.12
CA PRO A 76 9.72 18.18 -15.95
C PRO A 76 9.66 19.10 -17.18
N ALA A 77 9.18 18.60 -18.33
CA ALA A 77 8.95 19.40 -19.54
C ALA A 77 7.82 20.44 -19.38
N HIS A 78 6.87 20.22 -18.45
CA HIS A 78 5.68 21.08 -18.30
C HIS A 78 5.51 21.67 -16.89
N SER A 79 6.40 21.36 -15.93
CA SER A 79 6.27 21.78 -14.53
C SER A 79 7.61 22.19 -13.90
N SER A 80 7.56 23.04 -12.88
CA SER A 80 8.72 23.38 -12.07
C SER A 80 9.32 22.14 -11.40
N ALA A 81 10.65 22.09 -11.29
CA ALA A 81 11.37 20.96 -10.73
C ALA A 81 10.85 20.57 -9.33
N ASP A 82 10.59 21.57 -8.48
CA ASP A 82 10.07 21.38 -7.12
C ASP A 82 8.73 20.63 -7.11
N ALA A 83 7.82 20.93 -8.04
CA ALA A 83 6.54 20.25 -8.16
C ALA A 83 6.70 18.78 -8.59
N THR A 84 7.69 18.51 -9.45
CA THR A 84 8.01 17.14 -9.89
C THR A 84 8.58 16.30 -8.75
N TYR A 85 9.49 16.87 -7.95
CA TYR A 85 10.03 16.19 -6.78
C TYR A 85 8.95 15.91 -5.73
N LEU A 86 8.13 16.91 -5.41
CA LEU A 86 7.05 16.78 -4.42
C LEU A 86 5.99 15.77 -4.90
N GLY A 87 5.63 15.78 -6.18
CA GLY A 87 4.70 14.80 -6.75
C GLY A 87 5.23 13.37 -6.62
N ARG A 88 6.49 13.13 -6.98
CA ARG A 88 7.12 11.80 -6.89
C ARG A 88 7.22 11.29 -5.46
N THR A 89 7.62 12.13 -4.51
CA THR A 89 7.75 11.74 -3.10
C THR A 89 6.40 11.44 -2.47
N MET A 90 5.37 12.25 -2.77
CA MET A 90 4.00 12.00 -2.29
C MET A 90 3.45 10.68 -2.82
N ILE A 91 3.63 10.38 -4.11
CA ILE A 91 3.18 9.09 -4.69
C ILE A 91 3.89 7.92 -4.02
N MET A 92 5.21 7.98 -3.85
CA MET A 92 5.97 6.93 -3.15
C MET A 92 5.51 6.75 -1.69
N PHE A 93 5.29 7.86 -0.98
CA PHE A 93 4.83 7.84 0.40
C PHE A 93 3.44 7.23 0.52
N THR A 94 2.47 7.69 -0.27
CA THR A 94 1.11 7.15 -0.27
C THR A 94 1.08 5.68 -0.66
N PHE A 95 1.90 5.28 -1.64
CA PHE A 95 2.01 3.89 -2.07
C PHE A 95 2.55 2.98 -0.96
N SER A 96 3.62 3.39 -0.27
CA SER A 96 4.16 2.62 0.85
C SER A 96 3.21 2.60 2.06
N ALA A 97 2.69 3.77 2.44
CA ALA A 97 1.81 3.91 3.60
C ALA A 97 0.49 3.12 3.41
N SER A 98 -0.12 3.17 2.23
CA SER A 98 -1.37 2.45 1.95
C SER A 98 -1.21 0.94 2.10
N MET A 99 -0.11 0.37 1.60
CA MET A 99 0.17 -1.07 1.71
C MET A 99 0.29 -1.49 3.20
N VAL A 100 1.11 -0.76 3.95
CA VAL A 100 1.34 -1.03 5.37
C VAL A 100 0.05 -0.93 6.17
N ILE A 101 -0.73 0.12 5.94
CA ILE A 101 -2.02 0.31 6.62
C ILE A 101 -2.96 -0.85 6.26
N LEU A 102 -3.12 -1.21 5.00
CA LEU A 102 -4.04 -2.27 4.59
C LEU A 102 -3.69 -3.65 5.18
N ILE A 103 -2.41 -3.98 5.35
CA ILE A 103 -1.98 -5.24 5.99
C ILE A 103 -2.13 -5.19 7.51
N ILE A 104 -1.71 -4.10 8.15
CA ILE A 104 -1.63 -4.03 9.61
C ILE A 104 -3.00 -3.73 10.24
N TRP A 105 -3.85 -2.97 9.55
CA TRP A 105 -5.19 -2.59 10.00
C TRP A 105 -6.05 -3.75 10.52
N PRO A 106 -6.24 -4.87 9.79
CA PRO A 106 -7.06 -5.97 10.27
C PRO A 106 -6.52 -6.59 11.56
N LYS A 107 -5.19 -6.66 11.73
CA LYS A 107 -4.57 -7.19 12.95
C LYS A 107 -4.85 -6.30 14.15
N ILE A 108 -4.68 -4.98 13.99
CA ILE A 108 -5.01 -4.01 15.04
C ILE A 108 -6.49 -4.10 15.39
N PHE A 109 -7.37 -4.19 14.40
CA PHE A 109 -8.81 -4.23 14.63
C PHE A 109 -9.25 -5.49 15.41
N VAL A 110 -8.67 -6.65 15.12
CA VAL A 110 -8.94 -7.90 15.86
C VAL A 110 -8.45 -7.79 17.31
N VAL A 111 -7.24 -7.28 17.54
CA VAL A 111 -6.69 -7.10 18.89
C VAL A 111 -7.52 -6.09 19.69
N LEU A 112 -7.91 -4.98 19.05
CA LEU A 112 -8.71 -3.95 19.69
C LEU A 112 -10.11 -4.46 20.05
N ARG A 113 -10.76 -5.22 19.15
CA ARG A 113 -12.03 -5.90 19.46
C ARG A 113 -11.89 -6.86 20.63
N LYS A 114 -10.83 -7.69 20.67
CA LYS A 114 -10.57 -8.58 21.80
C LYS A 114 -10.42 -7.80 23.12
N ARG A 115 -9.69 -6.67 23.11
CA ARG A 115 -9.48 -5.83 24.30
C ARG A 115 -10.79 -5.20 24.80
N ILE A 116 -11.60 -4.66 23.89
CA ILE A 116 -12.89 -4.04 24.24
C ILE A 116 -13.88 -5.08 24.76
N TYR A 117 -13.97 -6.27 24.14
CA TYR A 117 -14.89 -7.31 24.59
C TYR A 117 -14.46 -7.92 25.93
N GLY A 118 -13.15 -8.12 26.15
CA GLY A 118 -12.61 -8.61 27.42
C GLY A 118 -12.87 -7.67 28.60
N ASP A 119 -12.75 -6.35 28.41
CA ASP A 119 -13.03 -5.36 29.47
C ASP A 119 -14.51 -5.36 29.89
N ASN A 120 -15.42 -5.56 28.93
CA ASN A 120 -16.87 -5.63 29.22
C ASN A 120 -17.28 -6.90 29.96
N VAL A 121 -16.61 -8.04 29.70
CA VAL A 121 -16.83 -9.29 30.46
C VAL A 121 -16.31 -9.16 31.89
N GLY A 122 -15.11 -8.59 32.09
CA GLY A 122 -14.55 -8.36 33.43
C GLY A 122 -15.44 -7.47 34.31
N LYS A 123 -16.03 -6.41 33.72
CA LYS A 123 -16.95 -5.52 34.43
C LYS A 123 -18.29 -6.17 34.81
N ARG A 124 -18.81 -7.10 34.00
CA ARG A 124 -20.06 -7.83 34.32
C ARG A 124 -19.89 -8.80 35.49
N THR A 125 -18.79 -9.56 35.51
CA THR A 125 -18.48 -10.51 36.60
C THR A 125 -18.22 -9.81 37.93
N SER A 126 -17.65 -8.60 37.92
CA SER A 126 -17.42 -7.86 39.16
C SER A 126 -18.71 -7.28 39.75
N ARG A 127 -19.70 -6.90 38.93
CA ARG A 127 -21.03 -6.47 39.42
C ARG A 127 -21.88 -7.59 40.01
N SER A 128 -21.80 -8.80 39.48
CA SER A 128 -22.56 -9.95 40.02
C SER A 128 -22.04 -10.43 41.39
N ASN A 129 -20.77 -10.16 41.72
CA ASN A 129 -20.19 -10.50 43.03
C ASN A 129 -20.38 -9.39 44.08
N LEU A 130 -20.90 -8.22 43.70
CA LEU A 130 -21.16 -7.10 44.63
C LEU A 130 -22.64 -7.01 45.05
N SER A 131 -23.47 -7.96 44.61
CA SER A 131 -24.92 -8.03 44.86
C SER A 131 -25.31 -9.26 45.69
N LEU A 132 -24.33 -9.89 46.33
CA LEU A 132 -24.46 -11.04 47.25
C LEU A 132 -23.71 -10.67 48.55
#